data_AF-A0A8C0WZS4-F1
#
_entry.id   AF-A0A8C0WZS4-F1
#
_cell.length_a   1.000
_cell.length_b   1.000
_cell.length_c   1.000
_cell.angle_alpha   90.00
_cell.angle_beta   90.00
_cell.angle_gamma   90.00
#
_symmetry.space_group_name_H-M   'P 1'
#
loop_
_entity.id
_entity.type
_entity.pdbx_description
1 polymer ?
#
loop_
_entity_poly.entity_id
_entity_poly.type
_entity_poly.pdbx_seq_one_letter_code
_entity_poly.pdbx_strand_id
1 'polypeptide(L)'
;MAHGVLWTVLGLLLWTELGTASLPLVMDSVIQALVELEQKAPVMEASRGASAQSLPTKDSNPHNPLHHFLLGAPSLKAVKLVPHSLSPQLQDLINRVTQHDVRGGQEYGVVLAPDGSTVAVKPLLAGLEAGLQGRRAVNLSLASQATPWDTGDTLPGLRDASPDVTSPNVRTVLPNDKAKPPTTVDSILAVTLAGDLGLTFLQSPQTQSHPGLGTEGCWDQVSVPQTFTLLNPKASMVTMAFLNGALDGALLGDHLSQIPEPRPPFSQLLSQYYGAEVSGDPEFRSNFRRQKGAALTSVSDLTQQVWGTLILLQRLEPGHPQLQNMTQEQLAQVASHATKEFTEAFL
;
A
#
# COMPACT_ATOMS: atom_id res chain seq x y z
N MET A 1 -4.97 10.44 -19.08
CA MET A 1 -4.24 11.51 -18.37
C MET A 1 -3.78 11.02 -16.99
N ALA A 2 -4.71 10.72 -16.07
CA ALA A 2 -4.39 10.28 -14.70
C ALA A 2 -3.55 8.98 -14.64
N HIS A 3 -3.89 7.94 -15.41
CA HIS A 3 -3.11 6.70 -15.41
C HIS A 3 -1.61 6.92 -15.72
N GLY A 4 -1.26 7.68 -16.76
CA GLY A 4 0.12 7.84 -17.21
C GLY A 4 1.05 8.47 -16.16
N VAL A 5 0.52 9.35 -15.31
CA VAL A 5 1.28 10.16 -14.34
C VAL A 5 1.71 9.32 -13.15
N LEU A 6 0.83 8.49 -12.61
CA LEU A 6 1.20 7.59 -11.51
C LEU A 6 2.22 6.54 -11.96
N TRP A 7 2.07 6.04 -13.19
CA TRP A 7 3.06 5.16 -13.82
C TRP A 7 4.40 5.85 -14.09
N THR A 8 4.44 7.18 -14.24
CA THR A 8 5.71 7.91 -14.32
C THR A 8 6.42 8.00 -12.97
N VAL A 9 5.67 8.25 -11.89
CA VAL A 9 6.22 8.22 -10.52
C VAL A 9 6.73 6.82 -10.17
N LEU A 10 6.02 5.77 -10.57
CA LEU A 10 6.45 4.38 -10.39
C LEU A 10 7.59 3.96 -11.34
N GLY A 11 7.62 4.46 -12.58
CA GLY A 11 8.66 4.12 -13.58
C GLY A 11 10.02 4.77 -13.31
N LEU A 12 10.04 5.85 -12.53
CA LEU A 12 11.26 6.51 -12.06
C LEU A 12 12.01 5.72 -10.98
N LEU A 13 11.44 4.61 -10.50
CA LEU A 13 12.07 3.64 -9.59
C LEU A 13 13.38 3.00 -10.13
N LEU A 14 13.79 3.27 -11.36
CA LEU A 14 14.85 2.49 -12.03
C LEU A 14 16.11 3.26 -12.46
N TRP A 15 16.20 4.59 -12.28
CA TRP A 15 17.36 5.36 -12.77
C TRP A 15 17.83 6.36 -11.70
N THR A 16 19.08 6.18 -11.23
CA THR A 16 19.68 6.95 -10.13
C THR A 16 20.88 7.76 -10.61
N GLU A 17 20.86 9.07 -10.34
CA GLU A 17 22.01 9.81 -9.82
C GLU A 17 21.49 10.87 -8.83
N LEU A 18 22.21 11.05 -7.72
CA LEU A 18 21.81 11.88 -6.58
C LEU A 18 22.23 13.35 -6.84
N GLY A 19 21.27 14.27 -6.91
CA GLY A 19 21.52 15.71 -7.07
C GLY A 19 21.81 16.41 -5.74
N THR A 20 22.64 17.46 -5.75
CA THR A 20 23.19 18.13 -4.56
C THR A 20 22.27 19.17 -3.88
N ALA A 21 21.00 19.29 -4.29
CA ALA A 21 20.03 20.16 -3.63
C ALA A 21 18.66 19.46 -3.56
N SER A 22 18.31 18.98 -2.37
CA SER A 22 17.04 18.28 -2.15
C SER A 22 15.92 19.27 -1.82
N LEU A 23 14.77 19.10 -2.47
CA LEU A 23 13.56 19.85 -2.12
C LEU A 23 13.14 19.53 -0.67
N PRO A 24 12.44 20.44 0.01
CA PRO A 24 11.80 20.12 1.29
C PRO A 24 10.85 18.93 1.14
N LEU A 25 10.82 18.05 2.14
CA LEU A 25 9.88 16.93 2.23
C LEU A 25 8.51 17.41 2.71
N VAL A 26 7.86 18.22 1.87
CA VAL A 26 6.50 18.74 2.09
C VAL A 26 5.55 18.24 1.00
N MET A 27 4.27 18.07 1.31
CA MET A 27 3.26 17.60 0.37
C MET A 27 3.17 18.50 -0.89
N ASP A 28 3.33 19.81 -0.74
CA ASP A 28 3.33 20.74 -1.88
C ASP A 28 4.43 20.44 -2.91
N SER A 29 5.58 19.92 -2.46
CA SER A 29 6.66 19.51 -3.37
C SER A 29 6.28 18.24 -4.15
N VAL A 30 5.53 17.32 -3.52
CA VAL A 30 4.97 16.13 -4.19
C VAL A 30 3.92 16.54 -5.21
N ILE A 31 3.02 17.46 -4.85
CA ILE A 31 2.02 18.03 -5.75
C ILE A 31 2.69 18.71 -6.94
N GLN A 32 3.73 19.52 -6.71
CA GLN A 32 4.50 20.16 -7.78
C GLN A 32 5.14 19.15 -8.73
N ALA A 33 5.68 18.05 -8.20
CA ALA A 33 6.22 16.97 -9.02
C ALA A 33 5.14 16.33 -9.92
N LEU A 34 3.94 16.11 -9.37
CA LEU A 34 2.79 15.60 -10.12
C LEU A 34 2.33 16.58 -11.20
N VAL A 35 2.28 17.89 -10.92
CA VAL A 35 1.95 18.93 -11.91
C VAL A 35 2.88 18.84 -13.11
N GLU A 36 4.20 18.78 -12.88
CA GLU A 36 5.16 18.69 -13.98
C GLU A 36 5.01 17.42 -14.82
N LEU A 37 4.75 16.28 -14.16
CA LEU A 37 4.49 15.02 -14.84
C LEU A 37 3.20 15.05 -15.67
N GLU A 38 2.14 15.64 -15.12
CA GLU A 38 0.83 15.80 -15.77
C GLU A 38 0.88 16.71 -16.99
N GLN A 39 1.60 17.82 -16.91
CA GLN A 39 1.74 18.78 -18.01
C GLN A 39 2.56 18.22 -19.18
N LYS A 40 3.53 17.35 -18.90
CA LYS A 40 4.42 16.77 -19.91
C LYS A 40 3.89 15.46 -20.52
N ALA A 41 2.90 14.83 -19.90
CA ALA A 41 2.23 13.62 -20.40
C ALA A 41 1.54 13.76 -21.79
N PRO A 42 0.80 14.85 -22.12
CA PRO A 42 0.09 14.94 -23.40
C PRO A 42 1.00 15.10 -24.64
N VAL A 43 2.26 15.54 -24.49
CA VAL A 43 3.21 15.71 -25.62
C VAL A 43 3.69 14.37 -26.19
N MET A 44 3.55 13.28 -25.44
CA MET A 44 4.11 11.97 -25.79
C MET A 44 3.15 11.06 -26.57
N GLU A 45 1.83 11.27 -26.49
CA GLU A 45 0.86 10.46 -27.23
C GLU A 45 0.82 10.81 -28.74
N ALA A 46 1.16 12.06 -29.10
CA ALA A 46 1.20 12.49 -30.50
C ALA A 46 2.34 11.88 -31.35
N SER A 47 3.27 11.15 -30.73
CA SER A 47 4.44 10.56 -31.42
C SER A 47 4.43 9.03 -31.56
N ARG A 48 3.39 8.34 -31.06
CA ARG A 48 3.33 6.86 -31.06
C ARG A 48 2.26 6.31 -32.01
N GLY A 49 2.44 6.60 -33.29
CA GLY A 49 1.79 5.90 -34.39
C GLY A 49 2.78 5.01 -35.15
N ALA A 50 3.40 4.00 -34.52
CA ALA A 50 4.00 2.85 -35.20
C ALA A 50 4.61 1.83 -34.23
N SER A 51 4.39 0.55 -34.56
CA SER A 51 5.15 -0.64 -34.14
C SER A 51 4.91 -1.22 -32.75
N ALA A 52 4.03 -2.23 -32.76
CA ALA A 52 3.97 -3.32 -31.81
C ALA A 52 5.14 -4.29 -32.04
N GLN A 53 5.89 -4.61 -30.98
CA GLN A 53 6.51 -5.91 -30.71
C GLN A 53 7.18 -5.86 -29.33
N SER A 54 6.74 -6.73 -28.43
CA SER A 54 7.20 -6.86 -27.05
C SER A 54 8.38 -7.82 -26.95
N LEU A 55 9.49 -7.37 -26.38
CA LEU A 55 10.61 -8.24 -25.97
C LEU A 55 10.66 -8.28 -24.43
N PRO A 56 10.80 -9.46 -23.80
CA PRO A 56 10.86 -9.55 -22.34
C PRO A 56 12.25 -9.12 -21.85
N THR A 57 12.35 -7.99 -21.17
CA THR A 57 13.57 -7.62 -20.43
C THR A 57 13.46 -8.16 -19.01
N LYS A 58 14.22 -9.23 -18.79
CA LYS A 58 14.64 -9.75 -17.49
C LYS A 58 15.53 -8.69 -16.82
N ASP A 59 15.04 -8.08 -15.74
CA ASP A 59 15.79 -7.43 -14.65
C ASP A 59 14.88 -6.42 -13.95
N SER A 60 14.34 -6.75 -12.77
CA SER A 60 13.85 -5.81 -11.73
C SER A 60 13.49 -6.57 -10.44
N ASN A 61 13.86 -5.97 -9.30
CA ASN A 61 13.59 -6.30 -7.88
C ASN A 61 12.29 -7.09 -7.61
N PRO A 62 12.20 -7.97 -6.58
CA PRO A 62 10.99 -8.76 -6.32
C PRO A 62 9.84 -7.83 -5.93
N HIS A 63 8.97 -7.58 -6.89
CA HIS A 63 7.76 -6.79 -6.69
C HIS A 63 6.92 -7.39 -5.58
N ASN A 64 6.33 -6.56 -4.71
CA ASN A 64 5.35 -7.00 -3.72
C ASN A 64 4.26 -7.81 -4.47
N PRO A 65 4.19 -9.14 -4.29
CA PRO A 65 3.38 -10.00 -5.14
C PRO A 65 1.89 -9.76 -4.92
N LEU A 66 1.50 -9.31 -3.74
CA LEU A 66 0.14 -8.87 -3.47
C LEU A 66 -0.23 -7.65 -4.31
N HIS A 67 0.62 -6.63 -4.38
CA HIS A 67 0.39 -5.47 -5.24
C HIS A 67 0.26 -5.89 -6.71
N HIS A 68 1.20 -6.67 -7.21
CA HIS A 68 1.21 -7.13 -8.60
C HIS A 68 -0.03 -7.98 -8.93
N PHE A 69 -0.47 -8.84 -8.01
CA PHE A 69 -1.65 -9.66 -8.22
C PHE A 69 -2.95 -8.84 -8.17
N LEU A 70 -3.08 -7.96 -7.17
CA LEU A 70 -4.30 -7.18 -6.96
C LEU A 70 -4.47 -6.08 -7.99
N LEU A 71 -3.38 -5.52 -8.52
CA LEU A 71 -3.35 -4.40 -9.46
C LEU A 71 -2.98 -4.84 -10.90
N GLY A 72 -2.73 -6.14 -11.11
CA GLY A 72 -2.30 -6.71 -12.39
C GLY A 72 -0.83 -6.42 -12.72
N ALA A 73 -0.29 -7.14 -13.71
CA ALA A 73 0.98 -6.75 -14.31
C ALA A 73 0.86 -5.31 -14.80
N PRO A 74 1.88 -4.46 -14.59
CA PRO A 74 1.86 -3.14 -15.18
C PRO A 74 1.59 -3.34 -16.66
N SER A 75 0.54 -2.70 -17.19
CA SER A 75 0.33 -2.62 -18.64
C SER A 75 1.46 -1.76 -19.18
N LEU A 76 2.65 -2.36 -19.26
CA LEU A 76 3.85 -1.81 -19.83
C LEU A 76 3.66 -1.80 -21.35
N LYS A 77 2.79 -0.91 -21.84
CA LYS A 77 3.36 0.04 -22.77
C LYS A 77 4.23 0.96 -21.92
N ALA A 78 5.41 0.47 -21.54
CA ALA A 78 6.46 1.28 -20.99
C ALA A 78 6.63 2.43 -21.98
N VAL A 79 6.04 3.56 -21.64
CA VAL A 79 6.60 4.81 -22.06
C VAL A 79 7.96 4.76 -21.42
N LYS A 80 8.96 4.45 -22.23
CA LYS A 80 10.36 4.59 -21.88
C LYS A 80 10.50 6.08 -21.60
N LEU A 81 10.22 6.47 -20.36
CA LEU A 81 10.39 7.83 -19.90
C LEU A 81 11.87 8.07 -20.09
N VAL A 82 12.17 8.94 -21.04
CA VAL A 82 13.49 9.51 -21.14
C VAL A 82 13.71 10.17 -19.77
N PRO A 83 14.80 9.89 -19.04
CA PRO A 83 15.13 10.45 -17.71
C PRO A 83 15.22 11.99 -17.62
N HIS A 84 14.70 12.70 -18.62
CA HIS A 84 14.82 14.14 -18.84
C HIS A 84 13.47 14.88 -18.67
N SER A 85 12.40 14.22 -18.20
CA SER A 85 11.08 14.84 -18.07
C SER A 85 10.86 15.64 -16.79
N LEU A 86 11.63 15.41 -15.72
CA LEU A 86 11.54 16.18 -14.47
C LEU A 86 12.80 17.01 -14.25
N SER A 87 12.68 18.09 -13.47
CA SER A 87 13.87 18.74 -12.93
C SER A 87 14.65 17.75 -12.03
N PRO A 88 15.99 17.81 -11.97
CA PRO A 88 16.78 16.91 -11.12
C PRO A 88 16.35 16.91 -9.65
N GLN A 89 15.88 18.06 -9.16
CA GLN A 89 15.40 18.23 -7.78
C GLN A 89 14.09 17.49 -7.52
N LEU A 90 13.13 17.56 -8.46
CA LEU A 90 11.86 16.82 -8.35
C LEU A 90 12.06 15.32 -8.57
N GLN A 91 13.04 14.95 -9.40
CA GLN A 91 13.43 13.56 -9.58
C GLN A 91 13.99 12.97 -8.28
N ASP A 92 14.91 13.67 -7.62
CA ASP A 92 15.44 13.30 -6.32
C ASP A 92 14.31 13.19 -5.27
N LEU A 93 13.41 14.18 -5.24
CA LEU A 93 12.25 14.15 -4.35
C LEU A 93 11.41 12.88 -4.55
N ILE A 94 11.01 12.57 -5.79
CA ILE A 94 10.21 11.38 -6.10
C ILE A 94 10.91 10.10 -5.64
N ASN A 95 12.21 10.00 -5.88
CA ASN A 95 13.01 8.84 -5.46
C ASN A 95 13.00 8.67 -3.93
N ARG A 96 13.05 9.77 -3.18
CA ARG A 96 13.02 9.73 -1.71
C ARG A 96 11.64 9.42 -1.13
N VAL A 97 10.56 9.87 -1.78
CA VAL A 97 9.20 9.72 -1.22
C VAL A 97 8.49 8.44 -1.65
N THR A 98 8.87 7.84 -2.78
CA THR A 98 8.22 6.63 -3.31
C THR A 98 8.65 5.33 -2.60
N GLN A 99 9.75 5.37 -1.86
CA GLN A 99 10.17 4.27 -0.98
C GLN A 99 9.86 4.64 0.46
N HIS A 100 9.08 3.78 1.13
CA HIS A 100 8.82 3.90 2.57
C HIS A 100 9.61 2.83 3.32
N ASP A 101 10.31 3.25 4.37
CA ASP A 101 11.17 2.40 5.19
C ASP A 101 11.35 3.01 6.59
N VAL A 102 11.51 2.16 7.60
CA VAL A 102 11.82 2.54 8.98
C VAL A 102 13.13 1.89 9.38
N ARG A 103 14.18 2.69 9.57
CA ARG A 103 15.51 2.18 9.92
C ARG A 103 16.27 3.16 10.80
N GLY A 104 16.95 2.62 11.82
CA GLY A 104 17.79 3.43 12.72
C GLY A 104 17.02 4.51 13.48
N GLY A 105 15.73 4.30 13.77
CA GLY A 105 14.87 5.28 14.42
C GLY A 105 14.43 6.45 13.53
N GLN A 106 14.68 6.37 12.22
CA GLN A 106 14.19 7.34 11.24
C GLN A 106 13.15 6.69 10.33
N GLU A 107 12.24 7.51 9.82
CA GLU A 107 11.27 7.11 8.82
C GLU A 107 11.55 7.83 7.50
N TYR A 108 11.58 7.05 6.43
CA TYR A 108 11.83 7.48 5.06
C TYR A 108 10.56 7.35 4.24
N GLY A 109 10.44 8.11 3.15
CA GLY A 109 9.23 8.06 2.32
C GLY A 109 8.07 8.89 2.85
N VAL A 110 8.32 9.79 3.80
CA VAL A 110 7.30 10.62 4.45
C VAL A 110 7.45 12.09 4.08
N VAL A 111 6.35 12.83 4.16
CA VAL A 111 6.31 14.28 3.93
C VAL A 111 5.44 14.97 4.98
N LEU A 112 5.76 16.22 5.27
CA LEU A 112 4.94 17.11 6.10
C LEU A 112 3.79 17.66 5.25
N ALA A 113 2.55 17.42 5.69
CA ALA A 113 1.35 17.94 5.07
C ALA A 113 0.95 19.31 5.67
N PRO A 114 0.17 20.15 4.93
CA PRO A 114 -0.23 21.48 5.39
C PRO A 114 -1.12 21.47 6.66
N ASP A 115 -1.79 20.36 6.94
CA ASP A 115 -2.55 20.14 8.17
C ASP A 115 -1.66 19.87 9.40
N GLY A 116 -0.33 19.87 9.23
CA GLY A 116 0.65 19.59 10.29
C GLY A 116 0.89 18.10 10.52
N SER A 117 0.17 17.21 9.83
CA SER A 117 0.39 15.78 9.92
C SER A 117 1.59 15.35 9.06
N THR A 118 2.21 14.23 9.43
CA THR A 118 3.23 13.58 8.59
C THR A 118 2.58 12.40 7.87
N VAL A 119 2.88 12.24 6.59
CA VAL A 119 2.19 11.29 5.69
C VAL A 119 3.22 10.47 4.92
N ALA A 120 3.11 9.15 4.95
CA ALA A 120 3.87 8.26 4.09
C ALA A 120 3.30 8.27 2.66
N VAL A 121 4.14 8.58 1.68
CA VAL A 121 3.69 8.79 0.29
C VAL A 121 3.45 7.46 -0.44
N LYS A 122 4.25 6.41 -0.16
CA LYS A 122 4.08 5.10 -0.79
C LYS A 122 2.67 4.50 -0.61
N PRO A 123 2.12 4.32 0.61
CA PRO A 123 0.77 3.77 0.78
C PRO A 123 -0.34 4.72 0.28
N LEU A 124 -0.10 6.03 0.26
CA LEU A 124 -0.99 7.01 -0.37
C LEU A 124 -1.10 6.75 -1.89
N LEU A 125 0.04 6.64 -2.57
CA LEU A 125 0.09 6.37 -4.02
C LEU A 125 -0.47 5.00 -4.38
N ALA A 126 -0.26 3.99 -3.53
CA ALA A 126 -0.85 2.65 -3.68
C ALA A 126 -2.38 2.70 -3.76
N GLY A 127 -3.02 3.48 -2.88
CA GLY A 127 -4.46 3.63 -2.86
C GLY A 127 -5.00 4.38 -4.07
N LEU A 128 -4.31 5.43 -4.51
CA LEU A 128 -4.63 6.15 -5.75
C LEU A 128 -4.54 5.22 -6.96
N GLU A 129 -3.50 4.37 -7.04
CA GLU A 129 -3.34 3.38 -8.11
C GLU A 129 -4.51 2.41 -8.15
N ALA A 130 -4.86 1.83 -7.00
CA ALA A 130 -5.98 0.92 -6.87
C ALA A 130 -7.31 1.58 -7.26
N GLY A 131 -7.53 2.84 -6.86
CA GLY A 131 -8.71 3.61 -7.22
C GLY A 131 -8.86 3.85 -8.73
N LEU A 132 -7.76 4.18 -9.41
CA LEU A 132 -7.74 4.37 -10.86
C LEU A 132 -8.11 3.12 -11.63
N GLN A 133 -7.63 1.97 -11.16
CA GLN A 133 -7.94 0.69 -11.79
C GLN A 133 -9.37 0.20 -11.50
N GLY A 134 -10.13 0.98 -10.73
CA GLY A 134 -11.44 0.64 -10.20
C GLY A 134 -11.31 -0.22 -8.95
N ARG A 135 -12.16 0.05 -7.96
CA ARG A 135 -12.25 -0.74 -6.73
C ARG A 135 -12.74 -2.15 -7.06
N ARG A 136 -11.93 -3.17 -6.78
CA ARG A 136 -12.23 -4.57 -7.10
C ARG A 136 -12.39 -5.41 -5.84
N ALA A 137 -13.34 -6.33 -5.87
CA ALA A 137 -13.43 -7.44 -4.91
C ALA A 137 -12.79 -8.68 -5.53
N VAL A 138 -11.60 -9.06 -5.07
CA VAL A 138 -10.82 -10.18 -5.59
C VAL A 138 -11.23 -11.47 -4.90
N ASN A 139 -11.74 -12.43 -5.67
CA ASN A 139 -12.17 -13.72 -5.14
C ASN A 139 -11.00 -14.60 -4.73
N LEU A 140 -10.95 -15.00 -3.46
CA LEU A 140 -9.88 -15.84 -2.93
C LEU A 140 -9.88 -17.24 -3.55
N SER A 141 -11.04 -17.81 -3.87
CA SER A 141 -11.13 -19.14 -4.51
C SER A 141 -10.51 -19.18 -5.91
N LEU A 142 -10.56 -18.07 -6.66
CA LEU A 142 -9.97 -17.95 -8.01
C LEU A 142 -8.46 -17.73 -7.99
N ALA A 143 -7.92 -17.15 -6.91
CA ALA A 143 -6.47 -16.97 -6.75
C ALA A 143 -5.69 -18.30 -6.68
N SER A 144 -6.37 -19.43 -6.45
CA SER A 144 -5.76 -20.78 -6.49
C SER A 144 -5.49 -21.28 -7.91
N GLN A 145 -5.99 -20.60 -8.96
CA GLN A 145 -5.76 -20.97 -10.37
C GLN A 145 -4.71 -20.11 -11.07
N ALA A 146 -4.10 -19.13 -10.39
CA ALA A 146 -2.92 -18.46 -10.90
C ALA A 146 -1.75 -19.47 -10.84
N THR A 147 -1.48 -20.13 -11.96
CA THR A 147 -0.41 -21.11 -12.08
C THR A 147 0.95 -20.46 -11.82
N PRO A 148 1.82 -21.08 -11.01
CA PRO A 148 3.25 -20.85 -11.09
C PRO A 148 3.69 -21.11 -12.54
N TRP A 149 4.52 -20.25 -13.10
CA TRP A 149 5.03 -20.42 -14.46
C TRP A 149 5.48 -21.87 -14.73
N ASP A 150 4.83 -22.49 -15.73
CA ASP A 150 5.08 -23.80 -16.34
C ASP A 150 6.58 -24.04 -16.62
N THR A 151 7.17 -25.24 -16.61
CA THR A 151 6.73 -26.66 -16.57
C THR A 151 7.96 -27.54 -16.35
N GLY A 152 7.78 -28.79 -15.89
CA GLY A 152 8.78 -29.84 -16.12
C GLY A 152 8.67 -31.08 -15.22
N ASP A 153 8.03 -32.13 -15.76
CA ASP A 153 8.20 -33.57 -15.45
C ASP A 153 7.34 -34.27 -14.36
N THR A 154 6.15 -34.65 -14.82
CA THR A 154 5.50 -36.00 -14.87
C THR A 154 5.85 -37.17 -13.90
N LEU A 155 4.76 -37.73 -13.34
CA LEU A 155 4.38 -39.18 -13.10
C LEU A 155 4.71 -39.86 -11.73
N PRO A 156 4.01 -40.96 -11.32
CA PRO A 156 2.97 -40.91 -10.27
C PRO A 156 3.08 -41.98 -9.13
N GLY A 157 2.28 -41.77 -8.06
CA GLY A 157 1.54 -42.82 -7.34
C GLY A 157 2.23 -43.61 -6.20
N LEU A 158 1.67 -43.57 -5.00
CA LEU A 158 1.25 -44.76 -4.23
C LEU A 158 0.44 -44.39 -2.97
N ARG A 159 -0.28 -45.39 -2.45
CA ARG A 159 -1.41 -45.33 -1.53
C ARG A 159 -1.04 -45.37 -0.04
N ASP A 160 -2.08 -45.07 0.74
CA ASP A 160 -2.50 -45.67 2.03
C ASP A 160 -1.92 -45.21 3.38
N ALA A 161 -2.89 -45.05 4.29
CA ALA A 161 -2.90 -45.37 5.74
C ALA A 161 -2.92 -44.21 6.76
N SER A 162 -4.10 -44.09 7.40
CA SER A 162 -4.41 -43.58 8.76
C SER A 162 -3.85 -44.55 9.85
N PRO A 163 -3.97 -44.35 11.20
CA PRO A 163 -4.66 -43.30 11.97
C PRO A 163 -3.96 -42.81 13.29
N ASP A 164 -4.65 -41.85 13.94
CA ASP A 164 -4.83 -41.61 15.40
C ASP A 164 -3.65 -41.45 16.38
N VAL A 165 -3.59 -40.27 17.05
CA VAL A 165 -3.29 -40.15 18.50
C VAL A 165 -4.06 -38.97 19.10
N THR A 166 -4.87 -39.26 20.11
CA THR A 166 -5.63 -38.35 20.98
C THR A 166 -4.83 -37.99 22.24
N SER A 167 -4.89 -36.75 22.75
CA SER A 167 -4.82 -36.33 24.20
C SER A 167 -4.72 -34.77 24.33
N PRO A 168 -4.97 -34.13 25.49
CA PRO A 168 -6.30 -33.71 25.93
C PRO A 168 -6.46 -32.18 26.15
N ASN A 169 -7.74 -31.81 26.13
CA ASN A 169 -8.42 -30.57 26.50
C ASN A 169 -7.75 -29.66 27.56
N VAL A 170 -7.40 -28.42 27.18
CA VAL A 170 -7.43 -27.25 28.08
C VAL A 170 -8.51 -26.32 27.55
N ARG A 171 -9.61 -26.25 28.29
CA ARG A 171 -10.83 -25.51 27.95
C ARG A 171 -10.65 -24.04 28.32
N THR A 172 -10.16 -23.24 27.39
CA THR A 172 -10.43 -21.80 27.38
C THR A 172 -11.75 -21.56 26.66
N VAL A 173 -12.70 -20.96 27.36
CA VAL A 173 -14.02 -20.59 26.85
C VAL A 173 -13.84 -19.54 25.76
N LEU A 174 -13.86 -19.97 24.51
CA LEU A 174 -13.96 -19.10 23.34
C LEU A 174 -15.47 -18.89 23.05
N PRO A 175 -15.95 -17.66 22.80
CA PRO A 175 -17.27 -17.48 22.22
C PRO A 175 -17.30 -18.21 20.88
N ASN A 176 -18.15 -19.23 20.81
CA ASN A 176 -18.36 -20.07 19.65
C ASN A 176 -19.26 -19.32 18.66
N ASP A 177 -18.66 -18.40 17.91
CA ASP A 177 -19.10 -18.02 16.57
C ASP A 177 -17.87 -18.12 15.68
N LYS A 178 -17.67 -19.28 15.04
CA LYS A 178 -16.62 -19.42 14.03
C LYS A 178 -16.95 -18.48 12.87
N ALA A 179 -16.37 -17.29 12.88
CA ALA A 179 -16.47 -16.34 11.80
C ALA A 179 -16.14 -17.05 10.48
N LYS A 180 -17.03 -16.94 9.50
CA LYS A 180 -16.85 -17.58 8.20
C LYS A 180 -15.58 -17.03 7.54
N PRO A 181 -14.74 -17.86 6.91
CA PRO A 181 -13.57 -17.38 6.20
C PRO A 181 -13.96 -16.40 5.09
N PRO A 182 -13.13 -15.37 4.85
CA PRO A 182 -13.39 -14.39 3.82
C PRO A 182 -13.39 -15.07 2.45
N THR A 183 -14.27 -14.62 1.58
CA THR A 183 -14.37 -15.10 0.20
C THR A 183 -13.73 -14.14 -0.79
N THR A 184 -13.62 -12.87 -0.42
CA THR A 184 -13.12 -11.77 -1.25
C THR A 184 -12.19 -10.87 -0.47
N VAL A 185 -11.33 -10.17 -1.20
CA VAL A 185 -10.45 -9.11 -0.70
C VAL A 185 -10.69 -7.84 -1.50
N ASP A 186 -10.92 -6.73 -0.82
CA ASP A 186 -11.02 -5.39 -1.41
C ASP A 186 -9.63 -4.92 -1.84
N SER A 187 -9.46 -4.64 -3.13
CA SER A 187 -8.16 -4.31 -3.71
C SER A 187 -7.57 -3.03 -3.13
N ILE A 188 -8.38 -2.04 -2.76
CA ILE A 188 -7.89 -0.77 -2.20
C ILE A 188 -7.43 -1.01 -0.76
N LEU A 189 -8.28 -1.59 0.08
CA LEU A 189 -7.95 -1.83 1.49
C LEU A 189 -6.76 -2.78 1.64
N ALA A 190 -6.65 -3.77 0.76
CA ALA A 190 -5.55 -4.74 0.79
C ALA A 190 -4.18 -4.14 0.50
N VAL A 191 -4.07 -3.24 -0.48
CA VAL A 191 -2.78 -2.63 -0.87
C VAL A 191 -2.39 -1.42 -0.01
N THR A 192 -3.34 -0.81 0.71
CA THR A 192 -3.05 0.37 1.54
C THR A 192 -2.88 0.04 3.01
N LEU A 193 -3.74 -0.83 3.56
CA LEU A 193 -3.88 -0.95 5.01
C LEU A 193 -3.83 -2.40 5.48
N ALA A 194 -4.66 -3.26 4.91
CA ALA A 194 -4.91 -4.59 5.45
C ALA A 194 -3.68 -5.53 5.37
N GLY A 195 -2.88 -5.41 4.31
CA GLY A 195 -1.63 -6.16 4.16
C GLY A 195 -0.60 -5.82 5.24
N ASP A 196 -0.24 -4.55 5.36
CA ASP A 196 0.78 -4.08 6.30
C ASP A 196 0.32 -4.19 7.76
N LEU A 197 -0.97 -3.96 8.07
CA LEU A 197 -1.53 -4.22 9.39
C LEU A 197 -1.39 -5.69 9.77
N GLY A 198 -1.83 -6.60 8.89
CA GLY A 198 -1.76 -8.04 9.15
C GLY A 198 -0.32 -8.51 9.35
N LEU A 199 0.59 -8.13 8.45
CA LEU A 199 2.00 -8.51 8.51
C LEU A 199 2.68 -7.99 9.77
N THR A 200 2.38 -6.76 10.21
CA THR A 200 2.98 -6.18 11.42
C THR A 200 2.59 -6.95 12.68
N PHE A 201 1.33 -7.36 12.78
CA PHE A 201 0.84 -8.10 13.94
C PHE A 201 1.26 -9.58 13.95
N LEU A 202 1.72 -10.13 12.82
CA LEU A 202 2.40 -11.44 12.81
C LEU A 202 3.77 -11.41 13.49
N GLN A 203 4.44 -10.26 13.52
CA GLN A 203 5.79 -10.13 14.09
C GLN A 203 5.79 -10.05 15.62
N SER A 204 4.65 -9.72 16.23
CA SER A 204 4.52 -9.53 17.68
C SER A 204 3.36 -10.35 18.29
N PRO A 205 3.36 -11.70 18.24
CA PRO A 205 2.14 -12.43 18.57
C PRO A 205 1.71 -12.38 20.04
N GLN A 206 2.60 -12.33 21.05
CA GLN A 206 2.18 -12.50 22.46
C GLN A 206 3.15 -11.98 23.55
N THR A 207 3.88 -10.88 23.34
CA THR A 207 4.75 -10.33 24.41
C THR A 207 4.34 -8.90 24.77
N GLN A 208 3.33 -8.75 25.64
CA GLN A 208 3.04 -7.67 26.62
C GLN A 208 3.44 -6.21 26.32
N SER A 209 3.71 -5.84 25.09
CA SER A 209 4.09 -4.52 24.66
C SER A 209 3.36 -4.31 23.35
N HIS A 210 2.40 -3.38 23.34
CA HIS A 210 1.74 -2.93 22.12
C HIS A 210 2.80 -2.78 21.03
N PRO A 211 2.57 -3.25 19.78
CA PRO A 211 3.57 -3.23 18.70
C PRO A 211 4.01 -1.81 18.24
N GLY A 212 3.85 -0.79 19.09
CA GLY A 212 4.19 0.59 18.80
C GLY A 212 3.38 1.13 17.63
N LEU A 213 2.15 0.63 17.46
CA LEU A 213 1.26 1.05 16.38
C LEU A 213 1.07 2.56 16.46
N GLY A 214 1.26 3.25 15.33
CA GLY A 214 1.09 4.69 15.31
C GLY A 214 2.18 5.45 16.07
N THR A 215 3.39 4.90 16.19
CA THR A 215 4.52 5.68 16.74
C THR A 215 4.69 6.98 15.95
N GLU A 216 4.76 8.11 16.66
CA GLU A 216 5.01 9.43 16.09
C GLU A 216 6.50 9.80 16.09
N GLY A 217 6.83 10.94 15.49
CA GLY A 217 8.18 11.44 15.35
C GLY A 217 8.21 12.96 15.23
N CYS A 218 9.40 13.49 14.98
CA CYS A 218 9.65 14.90 14.80
C CYS A 218 10.48 15.14 13.54
N TRP A 219 10.12 16.19 12.81
CA TRP A 219 10.95 16.73 11.75
C TRP A 219 12.17 17.46 12.34
N ASP A 220 13.30 17.36 11.64
CA ASP A 220 14.50 18.15 11.94
C ASP A 220 14.22 19.67 11.88
N GLN A 221 13.45 20.09 10.88
CA GLN A 221 12.97 21.46 10.71
C GLN A 221 11.56 21.47 10.08
N VAL A 222 10.70 22.38 10.53
CA VAL A 222 9.33 22.50 9.97
C VAL A 222 9.29 23.35 8.71
N SER A 223 10.18 24.34 8.58
CA SER A 223 10.23 25.22 7.40
C SER A 223 10.87 24.56 6.19
N VAL A 224 11.84 23.67 6.40
CA VAL A 224 12.59 22.96 5.35
C VAL A 224 12.82 21.50 5.81
N PRO A 225 11.77 20.69 5.96
CA PRO A 225 11.89 19.32 6.48
C PRO A 225 12.74 18.45 5.57
N GLN A 226 13.70 17.71 6.15
CA GLN A 226 14.56 16.78 5.43
C GLN A 226 14.66 15.41 6.12
N THR A 227 14.52 15.35 7.44
CA THR A 227 14.65 14.10 8.21
C THR A 227 13.52 13.99 9.22
N PHE A 228 12.80 12.86 9.21
CA PHE A 228 11.83 12.52 10.23
C PHE A 228 12.39 11.48 11.19
N THR A 229 12.47 11.82 12.47
CA THR A 229 13.01 10.95 13.53
C THR A 229 11.88 10.48 14.43
N LEU A 230 11.74 9.17 14.58
CA LEU A 230 10.71 8.55 15.41
C LEU A 230 11.05 8.71 16.91
N LEU A 231 10.02 8.92 17.72
CA LEU A 231 10.16 9.02 19.18
C LEU A 231 10.56 7.68 19.81
N ASN A 232 10.14 6.57 19.20
CA ASN A 232 10.56 5.22 19.59
C ASN A 232 11.51 4.66 18.52
N PRO A 233 12.80 4.44 18.82
CA PRO A 233 13.77 3.92 17.86
C PRO A 233 13.53 2.44 17.49
N LYS A 234 12.65 1.75 18.21
CA LYS A 234 12.22 0.37 17.94
C LYS A 234 10.80 0.29 17.38
N ALA A 235 10.31 1.38 16.78
CA ALA A 235 9.00 1.41 16.14
C ALA A 235 8.87 0.32 15.06
N SER A 236 7.65 -0.17 14.86
CA SER A 236 7.30 -1.01 13.72
C SER A 236 7.19 -0.17 12.44
N MET A 237 7.04 -0.86 11.29
CA MET A 237 6.80 -0.22 9.99
C MET A 237 5.48 0.57 9.93
N VAL A 238 4.51 0.24 10.80
CA VAL A 238 3.19 0.88 10.84
C VAL A 238 3.20 2.04 11.86
N THR A 239 3.93 3.08 11.48
CA THR A 239 4.05 4.36 12.19
C THR A 239 2.78 5.20 12.03
N MET A 240 2.70 6.35 12.72
CA MET A 240 1.63 7.31 12.51
C MET A 240 1.61 7.86 11.07
N ALA A 241 2.79 8.09 10.48
CA ALA A 241 2.89 8.60 9.12
C ALA A 241 2.45 7.57 8.09
N PHE A 242 2.81 6.30 8.29
CA PHE A 242 2.29 5.18 7.51
C PHE A 242 0.75 5.14 7.57
N LEU A 243 0.16 5.14 8.77
CA LEU A 243 -1.29 5.07 8.95
C LEU A 243 -2.02 6.25 8.30
N ASN A 244 -1.46 7.46 8.40
CA ASN A 244 -1.99 8.64 7.71
C ASN A 244 -2.00 8.43 6.19
N GLY A 245 -0.86 8.03 5.61
CA GLY A 245 -0.74 7.79 4.17
C GLY A 245 -1.61 6.65 3.66
N ALA A 246 -1.69 5.55 4.40
CA ALA A 246 -2.54 4.40 4.09
C ALA A 246 -4.02 4.77 4.07
N LEU A 247 -4.49 5.50 5.09
CA LEU A 247 -5.88 5.89 5.18
C LEU A 247 -6.23 6.95 4.12
N ASP A 248 -5.34 7.91 3.87
CA ASP A 248 -5.49 8.92 2.82
C ASP A 248 -5.56 8.24 1.44
N GLY A 249 -4.66 7.28 1.17
CA GLY A 249 -4.68 6.47 -0.05
C GLY A 249 -5.98 5.69 -0.20
N ALA A 250 -6.49 5.09 0.88
CA ALA A 250 -7.75 4.35 0.84
C ALA A 250 -8.95 5.27 0.53
N LEU A 251 -9.02 6.43 1.18
CA LEU A 251 -10.09 7.43 0.97
C LEU A 251 -10.05 8.02 -0.44
N LEU A 252 -8.87 8.44 -0.90
CA LEU A 252 -8.69 9.03 -2.22
C LEU A 252 -8.87 8.00 -3.33
N GLY A 253 -8.40 6.78 -3.12
CA GLY A 253 -8.62 5.65 -4.02
C GLY A 253 -10.10 5.31 -4.16
N ASP A 254 -10.83 5.22 -3.05
CA ASP A 254 -12.27 4.97 -3.06
C ASP A 254 -13.01 6.08 -3.81
N HIS A 255 -12.70 7.34 -3.51
CA HIS A 255 -13.26 8.50 -4.20
C HIS A 255 -12.98 8.45 -5.72
N LEU A 256 -11.73 8.22 -6.13
CA LEU A 256 -11.35 8.09 -7.54
C LEU A 256 -12.06 6.94 -8.26
N SER A 257 -12.33 5.84 -7.56
CA SER A 257 -13.02 4.69 -8.16
C SER A 257 -14.47 4.98 -8.54
N GLN A 258 -15.06 6.01 -7.92
CA GLN A 258 -16.46 6.43 -8.13
C GLN A 258 -16.57 7.56 -9.17
N ILE A 259 -15.46 8.24 -9.49
CA ILE A 259 -15.45 9.33 -10.48
C ILE A 259 -15.43 8.74 -11.90
N PRO A 260 -16.41 9.10 -12.77
CA PRO A 260 -16.38 8.71 -14.17
C PRO A 260 -15.26 9.43 -14.93
N GLU A 261 -14.80 8.83 -16.03
CA GLU A 261 -13.84 9.50 -16.91
C GLU A 261 -14.48 10.72 -17.62
N PRO A 262 -13.74 11.82 -17.86
CA PRO A 262 -12.31 12.00 -17.55
C PRO A 262 -12.08 12.33 -16.07
N ARG A 263 -11.18 11.58 -15.43
CA ARG A 263 -10.81 11.81 -14.03
C ARG A 263 -9.92 13.07 -13.86
N PRO A 264 -10.02 13.77 -12.72
CA PRO A 264 -9.16 14.91 -12.44
C PRO A 264 -7.68 14.51 -12.35
N PRO A 265 -6.75 15.44 -12.61
CA PRO A 265 -5.32 15.25 -12.32
C PRO A 265 -5.09 14.95 -10.83
N PHE A 266 -4.06 14.16 -10.49
CA PHE A 266 -3.72 13.88 -9.10
C PHE A 266 -3.18 15.09 -8.39
N SER A 267 -2.44 15.96 -9.07
CA SER A 267 -2.01 17.22 -8.46
C SER A 267 -3.20 18.02 -7.92
N GLN A 268 -4.28 18.11 -8.72
CA GLN A 268 -5.52 18.76 -8.33
C GLN A 268 -6.23 18.01 -7.20
N LEU A 269 -6.30 16.68 -7.26
CA LEU A 269 -6.94 15.90 -6.21
C LEU A 269 -6.20 16.06 -4.85
N LEU A 270 -4.87 15.96 -4.86
CA LEU A 270 -4.05 16.12 -3.66
C LEU A 270 -4.06 17.57 -3.16
N SER A 271 -4.08 18.57 -4.05
CA SER A 271 -4.18 19.97 -3.65
C SER A 271 -5.53 20.27 -3.01
N GLN A 272 -6.62 19.65 -3.46
CA GLN A 272 -7.94 19.79 -2.82
C GLN A 272 -7.99 19.08 -1.47
N TYR A 273 -7.38 17.90 -1.38
CA TYR A 273 -7.42 17.08 -0.16
C TYR A 273 -6.54 17.63 0.97
N TYR A 274 -5.30 18.03 0.66
CA TYR A 274 -4.32 18.53 1.62
C TYR A 274 -4.24 20.07 1.68
N GLY A 275 -4.68 20.77 0.64
CA GLY A 275 -4.54 22.22 0.54
C GLY A 275 -5.53 22.98 1.41
N ALA A 276 -5.21 24.26 1.63
CA ALA A 276 -5.98 25.18 2.47
C ALA A 276 -7.26 25.74 1.81
N GLU A 277 -7.43 25.57 0.50
CA GLU A 277 -8.40 26.31 -0.31
C GLU A 277 -9.88 25.92 -0.08
N VAL A 278 -10.77 26.88 -0.38
CA VAL A 278 -12.25 26.79 -0.30
C VAL A 278 -12.85 26.03 -1.51
N SER A 279 -12.00 25.60 -2.46
CA SER A 279 -12.42 24.95 -3.70
C SER A 279 -12.29 23.43 -3.57
N GLY A 280 -13.34 22.79 -3.06
CA GLY A 280 -13.44 21.34 -2.89
C GLY A 280 -14.65 20.98 -2.04
N ASP A 281 -14.89 19.69 -1.81
CA ASP A 281 -15.84 19.27 -0.77
C ASP A 281 -15.19 19.60 0.60
N PRO A 282 -15.72 20.59 1.36
CA PRO A 282 -15.12 20.99 2.63
C PRO A 282 -15.08 19.85 3.65
N GLU A 283 -15.93 18.82 3.46
CA GLU A 283 -15.91 17.64 4.29
C GLU A 283 -14.79 16.69 3.89
N PHE A 284 -14.40 16.60 2.61
CA PHE A 284 -13.37 15.69 2.07
C PHE A 284 -11.95 16.27 2.09
N ARG A 285 -11.43 16.52 3.29
CA ARG A 285 -10.09 17.06 3.54
C ARG A 285 -9.29 16.20 4.52
N SER A 286 -7.97 16.30 4.48
CA SER A 286 -7.05 15.52 5.30
C SER A 286 -7.27 15.69 6.82
N ASN A 287 -7.73 16.87 7.27
CA ASN A 287 -8.11 17.12 8.67
C ASN A 287 -9.22 16.18 9.19
N PHE A 288 -10.08 15.67 8.31
CA PHE A 288 -11.17 14.75 8.65
C PHE A 288 -10.84 13.29 8.36
N ARG A 289 -9.57 12.98 8.05
CA ARG A 289 -9.08 11.64 7.67
C ARG A 289 -9.63 10.53 8.56
N ARG A 290 -9.41 10.61 9.87
CA ARG A 290 -9.80 9.54 10.83
C ARG A 290 -11.31 9.35 10.89
N GLN A 291 -12.07 10.45 10.95
CA GLN A 291 -13.53 10.42 10.92
C GLN A 291 -14.06 9.75 9.64
N LYS A 292 -13.50 10.10 8.47
CA LYS A 292 -13.88 9.47 7.21
C LYS A 292 -13.41 8.03 7.10
N GLY A 293 -12.23 7.73 7.63
CA GLY A 293 -11.70 6.37 7.72
C GLY A 293 -12.61 5.44 8.51
N ALA A 294 -13.11 5.92 9.66
CA ALA A 294 -14.09 5.19 10.46
C ALA A 294 -15.42 4.95 9.72
N ALA A 295 -15.78 5.82 8.77
CA ALA A 295 -16.94 5.63 7.90
C ALA A 295 -16.67 4.73 6.67
N LEU A 296 -15.40 4.56 6.26
CA LEU A 296 -15.01 3.78 5.08
C LEU A 296 -15.16 2.27 5.32
N THR A 297 -14.91 1.79 6.54
CA THR A 297 -14.95 0.37 6.88
C THR A 297 -15.30 0.15 8.36
N SER A 298 -16.11 -0.87 8.65
CA SER A 298 -16.36 -1.30 10.02
C SER A 298 -15.20 -2.15 10.55
N VAL A 299 -15.06 -2.28 11.87
CA VAL A 299 -14.05 -3.17 12.48
C VAL A 299 -14.19 -4.61 11.98
N SER A 300 -15.42 -5.10 11.82
CA SER A 300 -15.69 -6.45 11.32
C SER A 300 -15.26 -6.60 9.86
N ASP A 301 -15.59 -5.62 9.01
CA ASP A 301 -15.22 -5.66 7.59
C ASP A 301 -13.71 -5.58 7.41
N LEU A 302 -13.04 -4.66 8.12
CA LEU A 302 -11.59 -4.55 8.10
C LEU A 302 -10.93 -5.83 8.60
N THR A 303 -11.50 -6.50 9.61
CA THR A 303 -10.99 -7.78 10.11
C THR A 303 -11.06 -8.85 9.02
N GLN A 304 -12.16 -8.90 8.25
CA GLN A 304 -12.27 -9.79 7.10
C GLN A 304 -11.27 -9.43 6.00
N GLN A 305 -11.01 -8.14 5.76
CA GLN A 305 -10.01 -7.71 4.77
C GLN A 305 -8.59 -8.07 5.19
N VAL A 306 -8.20 -7.87 6.45
CA VAL A 306 -6.88 -8.27 6.97
C VAL A 306 -6.73 -9.78 6.88
N TRP A 307 -7.71 -10.54 7.34
CA TRP A 307 -7.66 -12.01 7.28
C TRP A 307 -7.56 -12.52 5.84
N GLY A 308 -8.41 -12.01 4.95
CA GLY A 308 -8.43 -12.41 3.54
C GLY A 308 -7.13 -12.04 2.82
N THR A 309 -6.57 -10.88 3.15
CA THR A 309 -5.29 -10.41 2.62
C THR A 309 -4.14 -11.30 3.05
N LEU A 310 -4.08 -11.71 4.32
CA LEU A 310 -3.06 -12.65 4.81
C LEU A 310 -3.19 -14.04 4.16
N ILE A 311 -4.41 -14.53 3.96
CA ILE A 311 -4.65 -15.77 3.21
C ILE A 311 -4.16 -15.62 1.77
N LEU A 312 -4.42 -14.49 1.12
CA LEU A 312 -3.98 -14.23 -0.25
C LEU A 312 -2.45 -14.20 -0.33
N LEU A 313 -1.78 -13.48 0.58
CA LEU A 313 -0.33 -13.44 0.68
C LEU A 313 0.26 -14.83 0.89
N GLN A 314 -0.29 -15.63 1.81
CA GLN A 314 0.17 -17.00 2.07
C GLN A 314 0.07 -17.89 0.81
N ARG A 315 -0.90 -17.65 -0.08
CA ARG A 315 -1.05 -18.38 -1.35
C ARG A 315 -0.10 -17.90 -2.43
N LEU A 316 0.09 -16.58 -2.53
CA LEU A 316 1.00 -15.96 -3.49
C LEU A 316 2.47 -16.26 -3.14
N GLU A 317 2.76 -16.38 -1.84
CA GLU A 317 4.09 -16.67 -1.31
C GLU A 317 4.06 -17.79 -0.26
N PRO A 318 3.91 -19.07 -0.66
CA PRO A 318 3.84 -20.19 0.28
C PRO A 318 5.05 -20.34 1.20
N GLY A 319 6.21 -19.86 0.77
CA GLY A 319 7.45 -19.85 1.55
C GLY A 319 7.65 -18.59 2.42
N HIS A 320 6.66 -17.70 2.53
CA HIS A 320 6.79 -16.49 3.33
C HIS A 320 7.04 -16.86 4.80
N PRO A 321 8.19 -16.46 5.40
CA PRO A 321 8.66 -17.02 6.69
C PRO A 321 7.65 -16.89 7.85
N GLN A 322 6.87 -15.81 7.85
CA GLN A 322 5.88 -15.52 8.89
C GLN A 322 4.51 -16.18 8.66
N LEU A 323 4.24 -16.66 7.44
CA LEU A 323 2.93 -17.16 7.02
C LEU A 323 2.91 -18.67 6.77
N GLN A 324 4.03 -19.26 6.33
CA GLN A 324 4.09 -20.65 5.82
C GLN A 324 3.51 -21.73 6.77
N ASN A 325 3.52 -21.50 8.09
CA ASN A 325 3.04 -22.45 9.10
C ASN A 325 1.79 -21.96 9.86
N MET A 326 1.18 -20.85 9.44
CA MET A 326 0.01 -20.29 10.11
C MET A 326 -1.28 -20.98 9.65
N THR A 327 -2.11 -21.42 10.61
CA THR A 327 -3.46 -21.91 10.31
C THR A 327 -4.41 -20.74 10.01
N GLN A 328 -5.54 -21.04 9.36
CA GLN A 328 -6.54 -20.00 9.09
C GLN A 328 -7.11 -19.37 10.36
N GLU A 329 -7.26 -20.15 11.44
CA GLU A 329 -7.69 -19.66 12.75
C GLU A 329 -6.67 -18.70 13.38
N GLN A 330 -5.37 -19.01 13.24
CA GLN A 330 -4.31 -18.11 13.71
C GLN A 330 -4.30 -16.80 12.93
N LEU A 331 -4.45 -16.86 11.59
CA LEU A 331 -4.58 -15.67 10.76
C LEU A 331 -5.83 -14.83 11.13
N ALA A 332 -6.95 -15.49 11.45
CA ALA A 332 -8.16 -14.79 11.91
C ALA A 332 -7.94 -14.09 13.25
N GLN A 333 -7.23 -14.72 14.19
CA GLN A 333 -6.89 -14.12 15.48
C GLN A 333 -5.96 -12.91 15.33
N VAL A 334 -4.94 -13.03 14.47
CA VAL A 334 -4.04 -11.92 14.14
C VAL A 334 -4.82 -10.77 13.52
N ALA A 335 -5.71 -11.05 12.57
CA ALA A 335 -6.55 -10.04 11.94
C ALA A 335 -7.43 -9.31 12.97
N SER A 336 -8.10 -10.04 13.85
CA SER A 336 -8.95 -9.47 14.91
C SER A 336 -8.15 -8.60 15.88
N HIS A 337 -6.94 -9.03 16.25
CA HIS A 337 -6.06 -8.24 17.11
C HIS A 337 -5.57 -6.96 16.42
N ALA A 338 -5.11 -7.07 15.17
CA ALA A 338 -4.59 -5.94 14.39
C ALA A 338 -5.65 -4.85 14.19
N THR A 339 -6.87 -5.23 13.86
CA THR A 339 -7.96 -4.28 13.62
C THR A 339 -8.48 -3.65 14.89
N LYS A 340 -8.53 -4.42 16.00
CA LYS A 340 -8.85 -3.87 17.32
C LYS A 340 -7.85 -2.77 17.70
N GLU A 341 -6.56 -3.08 17.66
CA GLU A 341 -5.52 -2.10 18.04
C GLU A 341 -5.48 -0.91 17.08
N PHE A 342 -5.66 -1.12 15.78
CA PHE A 342 -5.81 -0.02 14.81
C PHE A 342 -6.99 0.88 15.14
N THR A 343 -8.14 0.30 15.48
CA THR A 343 -9.32 1.08 15.84
C THR A 343 -9.09 1.84 17.14
N GLU A 344 -8.57 1.20 18.19
CA GLU A 344 -8.38 1.83 19.50
C GLU A 344 -7.26 2.88 19.53
N ALA A 345 -6.20 2.71 18.73
CA ALA A 345 -5.04 3.60 18.75
C ALA A 345 -5.09 4.70 17.69
N PHE A 346 -5.83 4.51 16.58
CA PHE A 346 -5.78 5.42 15.44
C PHE A 346 -7.12 6.01 15.00
N LEU A 347 -8.23 5.27 15.08
CA LEU A 347 -9.56 5.78 14.66
C LEU A 347 -10.32 6.45 15.82
#